data_AF-A0A1W4W7M6-F1
#
_entry.id   AF-A0A1W4W7M6-F1
#
_cell.length_a   1.000
_cell.length_b   1.000
_cell.length_c   1.000
_cell.angle_alpha   90.00
_cell.angle_beta   90.00
_cell.angle_gamma   90.00
#
_symmetry.space_group_name_H-M   'P 1'
#
loop_
_entity.id
_entity.type
_entity.pdbx_description
1 polymer ?
#
loop_
_entity_poly.entity_id
_entity_poly.type
_entity_poly.pdbx_seq_one_letter_code
_entity_poly.pdbx_strand_id
1 'polypeptide(L)'
;MRLLSFDEVGLRLRAKEEECISRPGGYTFKVDKGGGDSHTHVFWVPNPLTQLTNTESDSDMPAATISSTPHPNNEECGIRDVWAHNLEEEFRTIRQIVQKFNYVAMDTEFPGVVARPIGEFRSSADYQYQMLRCNVDLLRIIQLGLTFLDENGKTPGGSYTTWQFNFKFNLSEDMYAQDSIDLLQNSGIQFKKHEEEGIEPLEFAELLMTSGIVLMDNIKWLSFHSGYDFGYLIKLLTDNNLPQDEGEFFELLKLYFPTIYDVKYVYFSLQYLMKSCKNLKGGLQEVAEQLDLERIGPQHQAGSDSLLTGMAFFKMKEMFFEDTIDDSKFSGHLYGLGTSFVVNGNSYGNDNGDNSN
;
A
#
# COMPACT_ATOMS: atom_id res chain seq x y z
N MET A 1 -5.70 47.82 14.55
CA MET A 1 -4.79 48.33 15.60
C MET A 1 -4.55 47.16 16.55
N ARG A 2 -3.39 46.51 16.67
CA ARG A 2 -1.99 46.80 16.33
C ARG A 2 -1.34 45.57 15.68
N LEU A 3 -0.51 45.85 14.68
CA LEU A 3 0.58 45.00 14.22
C LEU A 3 1.67 44.94 15.31
N LEU A 4 2.34 43.80 15.43
CA LEU A 4 3.69 43.70 15.98
C LEU A 4 4.55 42.92 14.98
N SER A 5 5.32 43.70 14.20
CA SER A 5 6.59 43.30 13.62
C SER A 5 7.63 43.14 14.74
N PHE A 6 8.61 42.25 14.60
CA PHE A 6 10.02 42.54 14.90
C PHE A 6 10.88 41.39 14.36
N ASP A 7 11.48 41.65 13.20
CA ASP A 7 12.83 41.16 12.89
C ASP A 7 13.76 41.59 14.03
N GLU A 8 14.34 40.64 14.78
CA GLU A 8 15.66 40.78 15.42
C GLU A 8 16.06 39.49 16.17
N VAL A 9 16.42 38.42 15.44
CA VAL A 9 17.51 37.53 15.87
C VAL A 9 18.27 37.10 14.62
N GLY A 10 19.22 37.92 14.20
CA GLY A 10 20.18 37.56 13.16
C GLY A 10 21.09 36.43 13.64
N LEU A 11 20.82 35.21 13.19
CA LEU A 11 21.77 34.09 13.26
C LEU A 11 22.26 33.78 11.84
N ARG A 12 23.32 34.50 11.48
CA ARG A 12 24.11 34.35 10.26
C ARG A 12 24.95 33.07 10.39
N LEU A 13 24.49 31.95 9.83
CA LEU A 13 25.33 30.75 9.70
C LEU A 13 26.30 30.96 8.54
N ARG A 14 27.57 31.25 8.88
CA ARG A 14 28.70 31.15 7.96
C ARG A 14 28.99 29.68 7.72
N ALA A 15 28.91 29.24 6.46
CA ALA A 15 29.53 28.00 6.03
C ALA A 15 31.04 28.09 6.27
N LYS A 16 31.60 27.14 7.02
CA LYS A 16 33.02 26.82 6.95
C LYS A 16 33.15 25.55 6.12
N GLU A 17 33.79 25.70 4.97
CA GLU A 17 34.38 24.58 4.24
C GLU A 17 35.48 23.97 5.12
N GLU A 18 35.32 22.71 5.51
CA GLU A 18 36.44 21.86 5.93
C GLU A 18 36.30 20.51 5.22
N GLU A 19 37.45 20.06 4.70
CA GLU A 19 37.64 18.96 3.77
C GLU A 19 37.05 17.63 4.24
N CYS A 20 36.16 17.03 3.44
CA CYS A 20 35.74 15.65 3.61
C CYS A 20 36.87 14.70 3.13
N ILE A 21 37.65 14.19 4.10
CA ILE A 21 38.40 12.95 3.92
C ILE A 21 37.48 11.78 4.31
N SER A 22 37.32 10.87 3.36
CA SER A 22 36.48 9.69 3.39
C SER A 22 36.82 8.69 4.50
N ARG A 23 35.85 8.39 5.38
CA ARG A 23 35.63 7.07 6.01
C ARG A 23 34.14 6.89 6.37
N PRO A 24 33.58 5.67 6.24
CA PRO A 24 32.14 5.42 6.36
C PRO A 24 31.72 5.44 7.84
N GLY A 25 30.81 6.35 8.19
CA GLY A 25 30.33 6.53 9.56
C GLY A 25 28.82 6.75 9.57
N GLY A 26 28.14 6.08 10.51
CA GLY A 26 26.77 6.42 10.89
C GLY A 26 26.70 7.84 11.44
N TYR A 27 25.58 8.50 11.18
CA TYR A 27 25.29 9.84 11.70
C TYR A 27 24.48 9.74 12.99
N THR A 28 24.91 10.43 14.05
CA THR A 28 24.13 10.62 15.28
C THR A 28 23.60 12.05 15.27
N PHE A 29 22.28 12.22 15.22
CA PHE A 29 21.66 13.53 15.45
C PHE A 29 21.45 13.73 16.96
N LYS A 30 22.02 14.81 17.51
CA LYS A 30 21.66 15.30 18.84
C LYS A 30 20.50 16.29 18.69
N VAL A 31 19.34 15.95 19.26
CA VAL A 31 18.29 16.92 19.53
C VAL A 31 18.44 17.34 20.99
N ASP A 32 18.62 18.64 21.23
CA ASP A 32 18.77 19.20 22.57
C ASP A 32 17.43 19.10 23.32
N LYS A 33 17.48 18.56 24.54
CA LYS A 33 16.31 18.13 25.31
C LYS A 33 15.55 19.28 25.94
N GLY A 34 14.23 19.22 25.81
CA GLY A 34 13.27 19.89 26.68
C GLY A 34 11.99 19.08 26.85
N GLY A 35 12.01 18.05 27.71
CA GLY A 35 10.81 17.41 28.26
C GLY A 35 10.38 16.07 27.65
N GLY A 36 10.83 14.97 28.28
CA GLY A 36 10.17 13.65 28.34
C GLY A 36 9.65 13.01 27.05
N ASP A 37 10.53 12.41 26.23
CA ASP A 37 10.14 11.57 25.09
C ASP A 37 10.72 10.15 25.18
N SER A 38 9.86 9.14 25.00
CA SER A 38 10.27 7.77 24.66
C SER A 38 10.86 7.76 23.26
N HIS A 39 12.17 7.60 23.14
CA HIS A 39 12.87 7.55 21.86
C HIS A 39 12.71 6.17 21.20
N THR A 40 12.00 6.11 20.08
CA THR A 40 12.15 5.00 19.12
C THR A 40 13.39 5.27 18.27
N HIS A 41 14.45 4.49 18.50
CA HIS A 41 15.61 4.46 17.61
C HIS A 41 15.23 3.65 16.35
N VAL A 42 15.68 4.10 15.18
CA VAL A 42 15.40 3.48 13.87
C VAL A 42 16.73 3.33 13.13
N PHE A 43 16.93 2.20 12.44
CA PHE A 43 18.08 2.01 11.54
C PHE A 43 17.61 1.63 10.13
N TRP A 44 18.42 2.00 9.16
CA TRP A 44 18.22 1.72 7.74
C TRP A 44 18.43 0.24 7.45
N VAL A 45 17.55 -0.38 6.65
CA VAL A 45 17.66 -1.79 6.28
C VAL A 45 17.42 -2.03 4.79
N PRO A 46 18.01 -3.09 4.21
CA PRO A 46 17.56 -3.62 2.92
C PRO A 46 16.10 -4.07 2.98
N ASN A 47 15.34 -3.80 1.92
CA ASN A 47 13.90 -4.06 1.84
C ASN A 47 13.58 -5.57 1.97
N PRO A 48 12.81 -6.01 2.98
CA PRO A 48 12.42 -7.42 3.10
C PRO A 48 11.23 -7.82 2.20
N LEU A 49 10.48 -6.87 1.62
CA LEU A 49 9.31 -7.16 0.77
C LEU A 49 9.68 -7.72 -0.61
N THR A 50 10.92 -7.56 -1.05
CA THR A 50 11.43 -8.13 -2.33
C THR A 50 11.73 -9.64 -2.24
N GLN A 51 11.75 -10.24 -1.04
CA GLN A 51 12.04 -11.66 -0.86
C GLN A 51 10.81 -12.58 -0.81
N LEU A 52 9.59 -12.03 -0.92
CA LEU A 52 8.36 -12.83 -1.02
C LEU A 52 7.88 -13.06 -2.46
N THR A 53 8.61 -12.58 -3.47
CA THR A 53 8.23 -12.70 -4.89
C THR A 53 9.32 -13.30 -5.80
N ASN A 54 10.51 -13.58 -5.28
CA ASN A 54 11.61 -14.13 -6.06
C ASN A 54 11.99 -15.53 -5.57
N THR A 55 11.41 -16.56 -6.19
CA THR A 55 12.08 -17.85 -6.32
C THR A 55 12.51 -18.04 -7.77
N GLU A 56 13.82 -18.24 -7.92
CA GLU A 56 14.63 -18.36 -9.13
C GLU A 56 14.03 -19.26 -10.23
N SER A 57 14.19 -18.82 -11.48
CA SER A 57 14.41 -19.77 -12.59
C SER A 57 15.42 -19.16 -13.57
N ASP A 58 16.68 -19.48 -13.33
CA ASP A 58 17.80 -19.29 -14.24
C ASP A 58 17.68 -20.33 -15.37
N SER A 59 17.37 -19.88 -16.59
CA SER A 59 17.60 -20.68 -17.79
C SER A 59 17.85 -19.79 -19.00
N ASP A 60 19.12 -19.77 -19.43
CA ASP A 60 19.59 -19.18 -20.68
C ASP A 60 18.71 -19.59 -21.88
N MET A 61 18.11 -18.60 -22.54
CA MET A 61 17.49 -18.74 -23.86
C MET A 61 17.99 -17.61 -24.79
N PRO A 62 18.27 -17.91 -26.07
CA PRO A 62 19.01 -17.02 -26.96
C PRO A 62 18.16 -15.83 -27.44
N ALA A 63 18.83 -14.70 -27.67
CA ALA A 63 18.25 -13.43 -28.10
C ALA A 63 17.29 -13.56 -29.31
N ALA A 64 15.99 -13.44 -29.05
CA ALA A 64 14.97 -13.23 -30.06
C ALA A 64 14.75 -11.73 -30.27
N THR A 65 14.72 -11.32 -31.53
CA THR A 65 14.55 -9.95 -31.99
C THR A 65 13.22 -9.37 -31.49
N ILE A 66 13.29 -8.34 -30.65
CA ILE A 66 12.11 -7.67 -30.06
C ILE A 66 11.35 -6.94 -31.18
N SER A 67 10.22 -7.49 -31.60
CA SER A 67 9.16 -6.70 -32.22
C SER A 67 8.43 -5.95 -31.11
N SER A 68 8.53 -4.63 -31.08
CA SER A 68 7.79 -3.76 -30.16
C SER A 68 6.29 -3.79 -30.44
N THR A 69 5.57 -4.74 -29.86
CA THR A 69 4.12 -4.61 -29.71
C THR A 69 3.86 -3.55 -28.65
N PRO A 70 3.07 -2.48 -28.93
CA PRO A 70 2.77 -1.46 -27.94
C PRO A 70 1.97 -2.11 -26.79
N HIS A 71 2.42 -1.90 -25.55
CA HIS A 71 1.61 -2.23 -24.38
C HIS A 71 0.30 -1.43 -24.47
N PRO A 72 -0.87 -2.07 -24.21
CA PRO A 72 -2.15 -1.37 -24.26
C PRO A 72 -2.14 -0.21 -23.25
N ASN A 73 -2.65 0.93 -23.67
CA ASN A 73 -2.72 2.13 -22.82
C ASN A 73 -3.72 1.89 -21.68
N ASN A 74 -3.46 2.41 -20.47
CA ASN A 74 -4.34 2.25 -19.30
C ASN A 74 -5.80 2.60 -19.63
N GLU A 75 -6.03 3.67 -20.39
CA GLU A 75 -7.38 4.10 -20.77
C GLU A 75 -8.10 3.08 -21.68
N GLU A 76 -7.38 2.37 -22.54
CA GLU A 76 -7.95 1.30 -23.38
C GLU A 76 -8.38 0.09 -22.55
N CYS A 77 -7.74 -0.09 -21.40
CA CYS A 77 -8.06 -1.10 -20.39
C CYS A 77 -9.19 -0.67 -19.44
N GLY A 78 -9.77 0.53 -19.62
CA GLY A 78 -10.79 1.08 -18.72
C GLY A 78 -10.24 1.58 -17.39
N ILE A 79 -8.93 1.84 -17.31
CA ILE A 79 -8.22 2.41 -16.16
C ILE A 79 -7.95 3.89 -16.44
N ARG A 80 -8.51 4.77 -15.63
CA ARG A 80 -8.38 6.21 -15.76
C ARG A 80 -7.23 6.72 -14.89
N ASP A 81 -6.18 7.24 -15.53
CA ASP A 81 -5.12 7.94 -14.80
C ASP A 81 -5.60 9.31 -14.30
N VAL A 82 -5.44 9.51 -13.00
CA VAL A 82 -5.80 10.75 -12.30
C VAL A 82 -4.52 11.43 -11.81
N TRP A 83 -4.40 12.70 -12.17
CA TRP A 83 -3.32 13.62 -11.84
C TRP A 83 -3.93 14.88 -11.22
N ALA A 84 -3.11 15.84 -10.79
CA ALA A 84 -3.63 17.06 -10.15
C ALA A 84 -4.66 17.81 -11.03
N HIS A 85 -4.45 17.86 -12.34
CA HIS A 85 -5.27 18.66 -13.25
C HIS A 85 -6.70 18.11 -13.49
N ASN A 86 -6.93 16.80 -13.32
CA ASN A 86 -8.25 16.16 -13.54
C ASN A 86 -8.85 15.58 -12.25
N LEU A 87 -8.19 15.72 -11.09
CA LEU A 87 -8.62 15.17 -9.81
C LEU A 87 -10.08 15.49 -9.46
N GLU A 88 -10.45 16.77 -9.51
CA GLU A 88 -11.81 17.19 -9.19
C GLU A 88 -12.86 16.65 -10.17
N GLU A 89 -12.52 16.58 -11.45
CA GLU A 89 -13.42 16.07 -12.48
C GLU A 89 -13.74 14.60 -12.25
N GLU A 90 -12.71 13.79 -11.99
CA GLU A 90 -12.87 12.37 -11.75
C GLU A 90 -13.62 12.10 -10.44
N PHE A 91 -13.38 12.89 -9.38
CA PHE A 91 -14.16 12.78 -8.14
C PHE A 91 -15.65 13.12 -8.34
N ARG A 92 -16.02 14.01 -9.29
CA ARG A 92 -17.45 14.23 -9.62
C ARG A 92 -18.08 12.97 -10.20
N THR A 93 -17.36 12.25 -11.05
CA THR A 93 -17.82 10.98 -11.63
C THR A 93 -17.92 9.88 -10.57
N ILE A 94 -16.87 9.72 -9.75
CA ILE A 94 -16.81 8.72 -8.68
C ILE A 94 -17.96 8.87 -7.69
N ARG A 95 -18.29 10.11 -7.27
CA ARG A 95 -19.43 10.41 -6.38
C ARG A 95 -20.79 9.94 -6.92
N GLN A 96 -20.92 9.79 -8.24
CA GLN A 96 -22.14 9.25 -8.87
C GLN A 96 -22.10 7.72 -8.94
N ILE A 97 -20.93 7.16 -9.25
CA ILE A 97 -20.71 5.71 -9.39
C ILE A 97 -20.90 4.99 -8.06
N VAL A 98 -20.29 5.49 -7.00
CA VAL A 98 -20.28 4.83 -5.68
C VAL A 98 -21.68 4.62 -5.10
N GLN A 99 -22.68 5.39 -5.54
CA GLN A 99 -24.08 5.22 -5.13
C GLN A 99 -24.70 3.91 -5.60
N LYS A 100 -24.19 3.31 -6.68
CA LYS A 100 -24.67 2.05 -7.27
C LYS A 100 -23.63 0.94 -7.23
N PHE A 101 -22.36 1.30 -7.28
CA PHE A 101 -21.22 0.38 -7.28
C PHE A 101 -20.47 0.57 -5.94
N ASN A 102 -21.01 -0.07 -4.91
CA ASN A 102 -20.61 0.13 -3.52
C ASN A 102 -19.54 -0.87 -3.03
N TYR A 103 -19.06 -1.75 -3.90
CA TYR A 103 -17.85 -2.54 -3.67
C TYR A 103 -16.66 -1.79 -4.25
N VAL A 104 -15.70 -1.44 -3.40
CA VAL A 104 -14.51 -0.67 -3.78
C VAL A 104 -13.30 -1.54 -3.59
N ALA A 105 -12.75 -2.07 -4.68
CA ALA A 105 -11.47 -2.77 -4.66
C ALA A 105 -10.33 -1.79 -4.74
N MET A 106 -9.28 -2.02 -3.96
CA MET A 106 -8.21 -1.08 -3.74
C MET A 106 -6.85 -1.77 -3.64
N ASP A 107 -5.83 -1.07 -4.13
CA ASP A 107 -4.41 -1.40 -3.95
C ASP A 107 -3.57 -0.10 -3.92
N THR A 108 -2.37 -0.13 -3.36
CA THR A 108 -1.45 1.04 -3.35
C THR A 108 -0.03 0.68 -3.78
N GLU A 109 0.65 1.65 -4.41
CA GLU A 109 2.09 1.57 -4.67
C GLU A 109 2.83 2.61 -3.82
N PHE A 110 3.93 2.18 -3.20
CA PHE A 110 4.72 3.00 -2.29
C PHE A 110 6.19 2.53 -2.30
N PRO A 111 7.15 3.32 -1.78
CA PRO A 111 8.57 3.09 -2.01
C PRO A 111 9.19 2.00 -1.11
N GLY A 112 8.41 0.97 -0.77
CA GLY A 112 8.83 -0.19 0.03
C GLY A 112 9.00 0.10 1.52
N VAL A 113 10.00 -0.55 2.12
CA VAL A 113 10.32 -0.47 3.55
C VAL A 113 11.80 -0.12 3.70
N VAL A 114 12.09 0.94 4.46
CA VAL A 114 13.44 1.48 4.66
C VAL A 114 13.91 1.36 6.11
N ALA A 115 12.98 1.12 7.03
CA ALA A 115 13.22 1.19 8.47
C ALA A 115 12.71 -0.06 9.19
N ARG A 116 13.42 -0.46 10.25
CA ARG A 116 12.90 -1.41 11.25
C ARG A 116 12.77 -0.72 12.62
N PRO A 117 11.65 -0.94 13.33
CA PRO A 117 11.49 -0.43 14.68
C PRO A 117 12.45 -1.17 15.62
N ILE A 118 13.01 -0.46 16.59
CA ILE A 118 13.90 -1.01 17.62
C ILE A 118 13.19 -0.95 18.96
N GLY A 119 13.19 -2.07 19.67
CA GLY A 119 12.60 -2.17 21.00
C GLY A 119 12.24 -3.59 21.35
N GLU A 120 11.64 -3.75 22.53
CA GLU A 120 10.94 -4.97 22.90
C GLU A 120 9.48 -4.86 22.44
N PHE A 121 8.97 -5.93 21.84
CA PHE A 121 7.60 -6.00 21.31
C PHE A 121 6.80 -7.02 22.09
N ARG A 122 5.51 -6.75 22.30
CA ARG A 122 4.64 -7.61 23.10
C ARG A 122 4.34 -8.94 22.40
N SER A 123 4.37 -8.95 21.07
CA SER A 123 4.12 -10.12 20.24
C SER A 123 4.68 -9.94 18.83
N SER A 124 4.63 -11.00 18.02
CA SER A 124 4.95 -10.89 16.59
C SER A 124 3.96 -9.98 15.85
N ALA A 125 2.67 -9.96 16.23
CA ALA A 125 1.67 -9.09 15.60
C ALA A 125 1.96 -7.61 15.91
N ASP A 126 2.28 -7.31 17.17
CA ASP A 126 2.72 -5.97 17.60
C ASP A 126 3.97 -5.53 16.83
N TYR A 127 4.95 -6.42 16.63
CA TYR A 127 6.11 -6.11 15.79
C TYR A 127 5.75 -5.79 14.33
N GLN A 128 4.82 -6.53 13.71
CA GLN A 128 4.37 -6.26 12.34
C GLN A 128 3.67 -4.89 12.26
N TYR A 129 2.81 -4.58 13.23
CA TYR A 129 2.16 -3.27 13.30
C TYR A 129 3.18 -2.14 13.46
N GLN A 130 4.14 -2.26 14.38
CA GLN A 130 5.18 -1.24 14.56
C GLN A 130 6.08 -1.09 13.34
N MET A 131 6.32 -2.17 12.58
CA MET A 131 7.05 -2.11 11.31
C MET A 131 6.29 -1.31 10.26
N LEU A 132 5.00 -1.60 10.10
CA LEU A 132 4.10 -0.86 9.23
C LEU A 132 4.06 0.61 9.63
N ARG A 133 3.75 0.90 10.89
CA ARG A 133 3.64 2.26 11.44
C ARG A 133 4.88 3.09 11.11
N CYS A 134 6.06 2.56 11.46
CA CYS A 134 7.33 3.24 11.25
C CYS A 134 7.56 3.61 9.78
N ASN A 135 7.24 2.73 8.83
CA ASN A 135 7.51 2.99 7.42
C ASN A 135 6.43 3.87 6.79
N VAL A 136 5.16 3.64 7.11
CA VAL A 136 4.06 4.48 6.61
C VAL A 136 4.22 5.92 7.08
N ASP A 137 4.62 6.17 8.32
CA ASP A 137 4.85 7.53 8.82
C ASP A 137 6.01 8.22 8.08
N LEU A 138 7.09 7.49 7.78
CA LEU A 138 8.29 8.02 7.13
C LEU A 138 8.16 8.21 5.62
N LEU A 139 7.39 7.36 4.94
CA LEU A 139 7.36 7.27 3.49
C LEU A 139 6.10 7.95 2.92
N ARG A 140 6.14 8.23 1.61
CA ARG A 140 5.03 8.82 0.85
C ARG A 140 4.45 7.78 -0.09
N ILE A 141 3.13 7.78 -0.20
CA ILE A 141 2.40 7.01 -1.21
C ILE A 141 2.74 7.50 -2.63
N ILE A 142 2.77 6.61 -3.61
CA ILE A 142 3.05 6.92 -5.02
C ILE A 142 1.78 6.77 -5.86
N GLN A 143 1.05 5.66 -5.70
CA GLN A 143 -0.24 5.45 -6.36
C GLN A 143 -1.30 4.87 -5.43
N LEU A 144 -2.56 5.12 -5.76
CA LEU A 144 -3.74 4.42 -5.23
C LEU A 144 -4.61 4.01 -6.41
N GLY A 145 -5.03 2.75 -6.46
CA GLY A 145 -6.02 2.26 -7.40
C GLY A 145 -7.35 2.05 -6.73
N LEU A 146 -8.44 2.51 -7.33
CA LEU A 146 -9.80 2.25 -6.89
C LEU A 146 -10.63 1.69 -8.05
N THR A 147 -11.13 0.48 -7.90
CA THR A 147 -12.06 -0.17 -8.83
C THR A 147 -13.44 -0.29 -8.20
N PHE A 148 -14.48 0.09 -8.93
CA PHE A 148 -15.85 0.09 -8.43
C PHE A 148 -16.66 -1.06 -9.03
N LEU A 149 -17.32 -1.84 -8.17
CA LEU A 149 -18.13 -2.99 -8.54
C LEU A 149 -19.49 -2.95 -7.83
N ASP A 150 -20.48 -3.62 -8.41
CA ASP A 150 -21.78 -3.87 -7.78
C ASP A 150 -21.75 -5.16 -6.94
N GLU A 151 -22.89 -5.50 -6.33
CA GLU A 151 -23.06 -6.70 -5.51
C GLU A 151 -22.80 -8.04 -6.23
N ASN A 152 -22.83 -8.02 -7.56
CA ASN A 152 -22.61 -9.16 -8.45
C ASN A 152 -21.21 -9.13 -9.10
N GLY A 153 -20.34 -8.20 -8.70
CA GLY A 153 -18.99 -8.07 -9.25
C GLY A 153 -18.95 -7.45 -10.64
N LYS A 154 -20.01 -6.75 -11.05
CA LYS A 154 -20.03 -6.04 -12.33
C LYS A 154 -19.52 -4.62 -12.15
N THR A 155 -18.72 -4.17 -13.10
CA THR A 155 -18.21 -2.80 -13.15
C THR A 155 -19.24 -1.84 -13.74
N PRO A 156 -19.11 -0.52 -13.49
CA PRO A 156 -19.95 0.47 -14.15
C PRO A 156 -19.82 0.41 -15.67
N GLY A 157 -20.95 0.53 -16.36
CA GLY A 157 -20.93 0.75 -17.80
C GLY A 157 -20.33 2.12 -18.13
N GLY A 158 -19.54 2.22 -19.19
CA GLY A 158 -18.87 3.46 -19.59
C GLY A 158 -17.44 3.20 -20.04
N SER A 159 -16.65 4.27 -20.15
CA SER A 159 -15.24 4.19 -20.58
C SER A 159 -14.29 3.73 -19.46
N TYR A 160 -14.63 3.98 -18.19
CA TYR A 160 -13.73 3.76 -17.07
C TYR A 160 -14.44 3.02 -15.93
N THR A 161 -13.72 2.05 -15.36
CA THR A 161 -14.18 1.22 -14.24
C THR A 161 -13.26 1.31 -13.03
N THR A 162 -12.04 1.77 -13.27
CA THR A 162 -10.93 1.86 -12.33
C THR A 162 -10.30 3.24 -12.44
N TRP A 163 -9.95 3.83 -11.31
CA TRP A 163 -9.21 5.09 -11.22
C TRP A 163 -7.85 4.84 -10.58
N GLN A 164 -6.80 5.30 -11.24
CA GLN A 164 -5.42 5.24 -10.76
C GLN A 164 -4.98 6.65 -10.39
N PHE A 165 -4.93 6.93 -9.09
CA PHE A 165 -4.48 8.22 -8.57
C PHE A 165 -2.97 8.22 -8.47
N ASN A 166 -2.34 9.18 -9.13
CA ASN A 166 -0.90 9.35 -9.18
C ASN A 166 -0.48 10.51 -8.26
N PHE A 167 0.12 10.20 -7.11
CA PHE A 167 0.49 11.20 -6.10
C PHE A 167 1.82 11.85 -6.38
N LYS A 168 1.99 13.06 -5.84
CA LYS A 168 3.25 13.80 -5.94
C LYS A 168 4.36 13.11 -5.17
N PHE A 169 5.45 12.84 -5.87
CA PHE A 169 6.62 12.13 -5.35
C PHE A 169 7.89 12.64 -6.04
N ASN A 170 8.95 12.93 -5.28
CA ASN A 170 10.22 13.45 -5.77
C ASN A 170 11.39 12.57 -5.30
N LEU A 171 12.06 11.90 -6.24
CA LEU A 171 13.22 11.04 -5.96
C LEU A 171 14.44 11.80 -5.39
N SER A 172 14.47 13.13 -5.47
CA SER A 172 15.55 13.94 -4.89
C SER A 172 15.28 14.34 -3.44
N GLU A 173 14.01 14.33 -3.01
CA GLU A 173 13.59 14.84 -1.70
C GLU A 173 13.04 13.73 -0.79
N ASP A 174 12.30 12.77 -1.36
CA ASP A 174 11.59 11.74 -0.64
C ASP A 174 12.45 10.51 -0.36
N MET A 175 12.21 9.86 0.78
CA MET A 175 12.88 8.61 1.14
C MET A 175 12.27 7.44 0.38
N TYR A 176 13.13 6.47 0.02
CA TYR A 176 12.70 5.25 -0.66
C TYR A 176 13.70 4.10 -0.50
N ALA A 177 13.23 2.87 -0.72
CA ALA A 177 14.09 1.72 -0.96
C ALA A 177 14.38 1.58 -2.46
N GLN A 178 15.67 1.49 -2.83
CA GLN A 178 16.11 1.48 -4.23
C GLN A 178 15.44 0.37 -5.05
N ASP A 179 15.42 -0.87 -4.55
CA ASP A 179 14.81 -2.01 -5.25
C ASP A 179 13.33 -1.77 -5.60
N SER A 180 12.60 -1.03 -4.75
CA SER A 180 11.18 -0.72 -4.99
C SER A 180 11.03 0.32 -6.09
N ILE A 181 11.89 1.34 -6.13
CA ILE A 181 11.90 2.33 -7.21
C ILE A 181 12.24 1.67 -8.54
N ASP A 182 13.26 0.79 -8.57
CA ASP A 182 13.65 0.08 -9.78
C ASP A 182 12.50 -0.80 -10.29
N LEU A 183 11.83 -1.54 -9.39
CA LEU A 183 10.66 -2.35 -9.73
C LEU A 183 9.51 -1.49 -10.29
N LEU A 184 9.17 -0.38 -9.63
CA LEU A 184 8.11 0.52 -10.06
C LEU A 184 8.43 1.20 -11.41
N GLN A 185 9.68 1.61 -11.63
CA GLN A 185 10.14 2.13 -12.92
C GLN A 185 9.98 1.10 -14.03
N ASN A 186 10.40 -0.15 -13.78
CA ASN A 186 10.25 -1.25 -14.73
C ASN A 186 8.78 -1.61 -15.00
N SER A 187 7.90 -1.32 -14.04
CA SER A 187 6.44 -1.51 -14.14
C SER A 187 5.73 -0.33 -14.84
N GLY A 188 6.49 0.69 -15.25
CA GLY A 188 5.99 1.81 -16.06
C GLY A 188 5.67 3.10 -15.29
N ILE A 189 6.04 3.20 -14.01
CA ILE A 189 5.85 4.42 -13.22
C ILE A 189 6.75 5.55 -13.74
N GLN A 190 6.13 6.67 -14.08
CA GLN A 190 6.81 7.84 -14.62
C GLN A 190 7.13 8.85 -13.52
N PHE A 191 8.18 8.60 -12.72
CA PHE A 191 8.52 9.42 -11.54
C PHE A 191 8.66 10.92 -11.82
N LYS A 192 9.19 11.30 -12.99
CA LYS A 192 9.26 12.72 -13.39
C LYS A 192 7.86 13.35 -13.49
N LYS A 193 6.88 12.61 -13.99
CA LYS A 193 5.49 13.07 -14.08
C LYS A 193 4.83 13.14 -12.69
N HIS A 194 5.15 12.20 -11.79
CA HIS A 194 4.73 12.30 -10.39
C HIS A 194 5.27 13.57 -9.72
N GLU A 195 6.53 13.94 -9.96
CA GLU A 195 7.13 15.16 -9.42
C GLU A 195 6.43 16.43 -9.94
N GLU A 196 6.15 16.48 -11.25
CA GLU A 196 5.65 17.68 -11.94
C GLU A 196 4.12 17.84 -11.88
N GLU A 197 3.36 16.74 -11.95
CA GLU A 197 1.90 16.72 -12.15
C GLU A 197 1.14 15.89 -11.09
N GLY A 198 1.85 15.30 -10.13
CA GLY A 198 1.26 14.43 -9.12
C GLY A 198 0.28 15.15 -8.21
N ILE A 199 -0.71 14.39 -7.73
CA ILE A 199 -1.74 14.86 -6.82
C ILE A 199 -1.13 15.19 -5.45
N GLU A 200 -1.48 16.36 -4.91
CA GLU A 200 -1.16 16.68 -3.53
C GLU A 200 -2.01 15.82 -2.57
N PRO A 201 -1.38 15.06 -1.64
CA PRO A 201 -2.09 14.13 -0.75
C PRO A 201 -3.29 14.72 0.00
N LEU A 202 -3.17 15.97 0.46
CA LEU A 202 -4.21 16.65 1.22
C LEU A 202 -5.43 17.04 0.36
N GLU A 203 -5.21 17.44 -0.90
CA GLU A 203 -6.31 17.75 -1.82
C GLU A 203 -7.12 16.48 -2.13
N PHE A 204 -6.43 15.35 -2.32
CA PHE A 204 -7.08 14.06 -2.45
C PHE A 204 -7.89 13.69 -1.20
N ALA A 205 -7.30 13.82 -0.01
CA ALA A 205 -7.96 13.48 1.25
C ALA A 205 -9.24 14.29 1.48
N GLU A 206 -9.23 15.59 1.18
CA GLU A 206 -10.42 16.46 1.27
C GLU A 206 -11.56 15.96 0.36
N LEU A 207 -11.23 15.62 -0.88
CA LEU A 207 -12.22 15.14 -1.85
C LEU A 207 -12.75 13.75 -1.47
N LEU A 208 -11.88 12.85 -1.00
CA LEU A 208 -12.24 11.51 -0.56
C LEU A 208 -13.15 11.56 0.67
N MET A 209 -12.85 12.41 1.65
CA MET A 209 -13.63 12.57 2.88
C MET A 209 -15.11 12.87 2.61
N THR A 210 -15.39 13.66 1.57
CA THR A 210 -16.75 14.09 1.20
C THR A 210 -17.32 13.34 -0.02
N SER A 211 -16.68 12.25 -0.44
CA SER A 211 -17.06 11.50 -1.64
C SER A 211 -18.20 10.50 -1.45
N GLY A 212 -18.45 10.06 -0.20
CA GLY A 212 -19.33 8.93 0.09
C GLY A 212 -18.67 7.56 -0.05
N ILE A 213 -17.34 7.49 -0.16
CA ILE A 213 -16.56 6.24 -0.25
C ILE A 213 -16.05 5.78 1.13
N VAL A 214 -15.73 6.72 2.03
CA VAL A 214 -15.28 6.47 3.41
C VAL A 214 -16.35 6.91 4.41
N LEU A 215 -16.31 6.40 5.64
CA LEU A 215 -17.27 6.68 6.71
C LEU A 215 -18.71 6.21 6.41
N MET A 216 -18.88 5.30 5.45
CA MET A 216 -20.18 4.84 4.96
C MET A 216 -20.36 3.34 5.18
N ASP A 217 -21.39 2.95 5.95
CA ASP A 217 -21.67 1.54 6.28
C ASP A 217 -22.04 0.68 5.08
N ASN A 218 -22.57 1.30 4.02
CA ASN A 218 -22.98 0.59 2.80
C ASN A 218 -21.81 0.30 1.84
N ILE A 219 -20.61 0.84 2.10
CA ILE A 219 -19.43 0.62 1.27
C ILE A 219 -18.67 -0.60 1.77
N LYS A 220 -18.29 -1.48 0.84
CA LYS A 220 -17.54 -2.71 1.10
C LYS A 220 -16.18 -2.61 0.41
N TRP A 221 -15.12 -2.55 1.21
CA TRP A 221 -13.75 -2.47 0.71
C TRP A 221 -13.20 -3.86 0.43
N LEU A 222 -12.57 -4.02 -0.73
CA LEU A 222 -11.88 -5.25 -1.15
C LEU A 222 -10.41 -4.91 -1.31
N SER A 223 -9.53 -5.73 -0.74
CA SER A 223 -8.10 -5.47 -0.75
C SER A 223 -7.30 -6.78 -0.72
N PHE A 224 -5.99 -6.74 -0.86
CA PHE A 224 -5.16 -7.94 -0.80
C PHE A 224 -3.88 -7.66 0.00
N HIS A 225 -3.69 -8.38 1.13
CA HIS A 225 -2.50 -8.20 1.98
C HIS A 225 -2.30 -6.74 2.46
N SER A 226 -3.39 -6.17 2.96
CA SER A 226 -3.64 -4.73 2.84
C SER A 226 -3.28 -3.87 4.05
N GLY A 227 -2.41 -4.38 4.93
CA GLY A 227 -1.98 -3.64 6.11
C GLY A 227 -1.41 -2.26 5.75
N TYR A 228 -0.40 -2.23 4.86
CA TYR A 228 0.24 -0.99 4.45
C TYR A 228 -0.72 -0.07 3.69
N ASP A 229 -1.57 -0.61 2.81
CA ASP A 229 -2.53 0.16 2.02
C ASP A 229 -3.47 0.99 2.91
N PHE A 230 -4.09 0.32 3.88
CA PHE A 230 -4.95 0.99 4.85
C PHE A 230 -4.15 1.89 5.81
N GLY A 231 -2.90 1.54 6.12
CA GLY A 231 -1.98 2.43 6.81
C GLY A 231 -1.84 3.77 6.09
N TYR A 232 -1.53 3.75 4.80
CA TYR A 232 -1.43 4.97 4.00
C TYR A 232 -2.76 5.73 3.92
N LEU A 233 -3.88 5.04 3.72
CA LEU A 233 -5.19 5.71 3.68
C LEU A 233 -5.56 6.37 5.02
N ILE A 234 -5.29 5.72 6.16
CA ILE A 234 -5.53 6.32 7.47
C ILE A 234 -4.61 7.53 7.70
N LYS A 235 -3.32 7.43 7.35
CA LYS A 235 -2.39 8.57 7.39
C LYS A 235 -2.90 9.73 6.55
N LEU A 236 -3.33 9.46 5.32
CA LEU A 236 -3.88 10.47 4.39
C LEU A 236 -5.14 11.14 4.95
N LEU A 237 -6.12 10.35 5.42
CA LEU A 237 -7.42 10.86 5.86
C LEU A 237 -7.36 11.57 7.21
N THR A 238 -6.40 11.21 8.06
CA THR A 238 -6.23 11.84 9.38
C THR A 238 -5.25 12.99 9.37
N ASP A 239 -4.40 13.11 8.34
CA ASP A 239 -3.26 14.03 8.29
C ASP A 239 -2.40 13.99 9.56
N ASN A 240 -2.23 12.78 10.10
CA ASN A 240 -1.45 12.50 11.31
C ASN A 240 -0.63 11.23 11.12
N ASN A 241 0.43 11.10 11.92
CA ASN A 241 1.11 9.81 12.07
C ASN A 241 0.12 8.76 12.59
N LEU A 242 0.36 7.52 12.21
CA LEU A 242 -0.48 6.40 12.64
C LEU A 242 -0.42 6.22 14.17
N PRO A 243 -1.52 5.73 14.80
CA PRO A 243 -1.59 5.51 16.24
C PRO A 243 -0.43 4.67 16.78
N GLN A 244 -0.02 4.87 18.03
CA GLN A 244 1.07 4.09 18.59
C GLN A 244 0.65 2.65 18.91
N ASP A 245 -0.60 2.47 19.33
CA ASP A 245 -1.18 1.18 19.67
C ASP A 245 -1.98 0.60 18.50
N GLU A 246 -1.82 -0.70 18.26
CA GLU A 246 -2.52 -1.42 17.18
C GLU A 246 -4.04 -1.35 17.34
N GLY A 247 -4.55 -1.43 18.57
CA GLY A 247 -5.97 -1.36 18.87
C GLY A 247 -6.59 -0.03 18.44
N GLU A 248 -5.93 1.08 18.76
CA GLU A 248 -6.36 2.43 18.33
C GLU A 248 -6.37 2.58 16.80
N PHE A 249 -5.41 1.96 16.11
CA PHE A 249 -5.42 1.89 14.65
C PHE A 249 -6.63 1.15 14.12
N PHE A 250 -6.97 -0.02 14.67
CA PHE A 250 -8.15 -0.76 14.25
C PHE A 250 -9.47 -0.04 14.59
N GLU A 251 -9.52 0.74 15.68
CA GLU A 251 -10.66 1.59 15.98
C GLU A 251 -10.87 2.68 14.92
N LEU A 252 -9.80 3.39 14.52
CA LEU A 252 -9.84 4.36 13.42
C LEU A 252 -10.16 3.69 12.09
N LEU A 253 -9.54 2.54 11.80
CA LEU A 253 -9.79 1.77 10.59
C LEU A 253 -11.27 1.45 10.46
N LYS A 254 -11.89 0.92 11.51
CA LYS A 254 -13.32 0.57 11.52
C LYS A 254 -14.22 1.79 11.36
N LEU A 255 -13.81 2.96 11.85
CA LEU A 255 -14.57 4.20 11.66
C LEU A 255 -14.59 4.60 10.18
N TYR A 256 -13.42 4.68 9.54
CA TYR A 256 -13.31 5.11 8.14
C TYR A 256 -13.76 4.05 7.14
N PHE A 257 -13.59 2.77 7.47
CA PHE A 257 -13.81 1.63 6.60
C PHE A 257 -14.60 0.55 7.36
N PRO A 258 -15.93 0.71 7.52
CA PRO A 258 -16.73 -0.18 8.36
C PRO A 258 -16.72 -1.64 7.92
N THR A 259 -16.60 -1.90 6.62
CA THR A 259 -16.54 -3.24 6.04
C THR A 259 -15.33 -3.37 5.12
N ILE A 260 -14.39 -4.25 5.50
CA ILE A 260 -13.19 -4.60 4.73
C ILE A 260 -13.12 -6.12 4.57
N TYR A 261 -12.87 -6.60 3.36
CA TYR A 261 -12.47 -7.98 3.10
C TYR A 261 -11.08 -8.01 2.49
N ASP A 262 -10.10 -8.43 3.28
CA ASP A 262 -8.76 -8.74 2.77
C ASP A 262 -8.80 -10.11 2.09
N VAL A 263 -8.73 -10.12 0.76
CA VAL A 263 -8.81 -11.31 -0.08
C VAL A 263 -7.79 -12.36 0.35
N LYS A 264 -6.57 -11.96 0.73
CA LYS A 264 -5.55 -12.90 1.19
C LYS A 264 -5.95 -13.55 2.51
N TYR A 265 -6.52 -12.78 3.44
CA TYR A 265 -7.06 -13.32 4.68
C TYR A 265 -8.24 -14.28 4.44
N VAL A 266 -9.20 -13.88 3.62
CA VAL A 266 -10.38 -14.69 3.26
C VAL A 266 -9.92 -16.01 2.64
N TYR A 267 -8.99 -15.93 1.69
CA TYR A 267 -8.46 -17.08 0.97
C TYR A 267 -7.71 -18.06 1.88
N PHE A 268 -6.83 -17.54 2.74
CA PHE A 268 -6.09 -18.36 3.69
C PHE A 268 -7.03 -19.02 4.72
N SER A 269 -8.05 -18.31 5.16
CA SER A 269 -9.06 -18.83 6.09
C SER A 269 -9.89 -19.95 5.44
N LEU A 270 -10.22 -19.84 4.16
CA LEU A 270 -10.87 -20.91 3.38
C LEU A 270 -10.00 -22.17 3.32
N GLN A 271 -8.70 -22.02 3.04
CA GLN A 271 -7.77 -23.15 3.00
C GLN A 271 -7.78 -23.91 4.34
N TYR A 272 -7.73 -23.18 5.46
CA TYR A 272 -7.76 -23.78 6.79
C TYR A 272 -9.07 -24.54 7.05
N LEU A 273 -10.20 -23.98 6.65
CA LEU A 273 -11.51 -24.57 6.89
C LEU A 273 -11.80 -25.78 5.99
N MET A 274 -11.41 -25.72 4.71
CA MET A 274 -11.91 -26.67 3.71
C MET A 274 -10.95 -27.84 3.42
N LYS A 275 -9.69 -27.84 3.90
CA LYS A 275 -8.64 -28.88 3.70
C LYS A 275 -8.41 -29.39 2.26
N SER A 276 -9.12 -28.83 1.29
CA SER A 276 -9.25 -29.30 -0.10
C SER A 276 -8.73 -28.26 -1.09
N CYS A 277 -8.52 -27.02 -0.65
CA CYS A 277 -7.77 -26.03 -1.42
C CYS A 277 -6.29 -26.42 -1.32
N LYS A 278 -5.60 -26.54 -2.47
CA LYS A 278 -4.17 -26.89 -2.56
C LYS A 278 -3.32 -25.92 -1.69
N ASN A 279 -2.03 -26.21 -1.53
CA ASN A 279 -1.08 -25.30 -0.86
C ASN A 279 -0.95 -24.00 -1.66
N LEU A 280 -1.88 -23.07 -1.44
CA LEU A 280 -1.95 -21.81 -2.16
C LEU A 280 -1.18 -20.79 -1.32
N LYS A 281 0.09 -20.68 -1.67
CA LYS A 281 1.00 -19.62 -1.25
C LYS A 281 1.15 -18.70 -2.46
N GLY A 282 1.39 -17.42 -2.22
CA GLY A 282 1.71 -16.50 -3.31
C GLY A 282 1.27 -15.06 -3.13
N GLY A 283 1.71 -14.22 -4.08
CA GLY A 283 1.20 -12.87 -4.30
C GLY A 283 -0.15 -12.85 -5.02
N LEU A 284 -0.68 -11.65 -5.28
CA LEU A 284 -1.96 -11.45 -5.96
C LEU A 284 -1.98 -12.12 -7.35
N GLN A 285 -0.88 -12.03 -8.10
CA GLN A 285 -0.73 -12.62 -9.43
C GLN A 285 -0.88 -14.15 -9.41
N GLU A 286 -0.23 -14.83 -8.46
CA GLU A 286 -0.33 -16.28 -8.31
C GLU A 286 -1.76 -16.72 -7.94
N VAL A 287 -2.44 -15.94 -7.09
CA VAL A 287 -3.85 -16.20 -6.74
C VAL A 287 -4.74 -16.01 -7.96
N ALA A 288 -4.52 -14.98 -8.78
CA ALA A 288 -5.26 -14.77 -10.01
C ALA A 288 -5.10 -15.93 -11.00
N GLU A 289 -3.88 -16.42 -11.19
CA GLU A 289 -3.59 -17.59 -12.04
C GLU A 289 -4.31 -18.86 -11.53
N GLN A 290 -4.34 -19.06 -10.22
CA GLN A 290 -5.04 -20.20 -9.60
C GLN A 290 -6.57 -20.11 -9.73
N LEU A 291 -7.10 -18.90 -9.93
CA LEU A 291 -8.52 -18.61 -10.15
C LEU A 291 -8.88 -18.50 -11.65
N ASP A 292 -7.93 -18.78 -12.55
CA ASP A 292 -8.05 -18.61 -14.00
C ASP A 292 -8.51 -17.18 -14.40
N LEU A 293 -7.93 -16.16 -13.77
CA LEU A 293 -8.21 -14.75 -14.03
C LEU A 293 -7.12 -14.11 -14.90
N GLU A 294 -7.55 -13.39 -15.93
CA GLU A 294 -6.67 -12.61 -16.79
C GLU A 294 -6.54 -11.17 -16.26
N ARG A 295 -5.29 -10.71 -16.10
CA ARG A 295 -5.00 -9.34 -15.69
C ARG A 295 -5.30 -8.35 -16.81
N ILE A 296 -5.90 -7.22 -16.45
CA ILE A 296 -6.16 -6.10 -17.34
C ILE A 296 -5.35 -4.89 -16.86
N GLY A 297 -4.48 -4.38 -17.73
CA GLY A 297 -3.55 -3.28 -17.40
C GLY A 297 -2.17 -3.76 -16.94
N PRO A 298 -1.24 -2.83 -16.69
CA PRO A 298 0.13 -3.13 -16.30
C PRO A 298 0.19 -3.77 -14.90
N GLN A 299 1.01 -4.80 -14.71
CA GLN A 299 1.26 -5.38 -13.39
C GLN A 299 2.07 -4.41 -12.51
N HIS A 300 1.86 -4.41 -11.19
CA HIS A 300 2.55 -3.50 -10.25
C HIS A 300 2.27 -2.02 -10.54
N GLN A 301 1.03 -1.75 -10.91
CA GLN A 301 0.43 -0.43 -10.83
C GLN A 301 -0.91 -0.55 -10.14
N ALA A 302 -1.16 0.36 -9.20
CA ALA A 302 -2.26 0.24 -8.26
C ALA A 302 -3.63 0.09 -8.94
N GLY A 303 -3.85 0.74 -10.09
CA GLY A 303 -5.09 0.62 -10.87
C GLY A 303 -5.37 -0.83 -11.28
N SER A 304 -4.46 -1.42 -12.04
CA SER A 304 -4.55 -2.81 -12.52
C SER A 304 -4.63 -3.82 -11.37
N ASP A 305 -3.84 -3.61 -10.32
CA ASP A 305 -3.81 -4.49 -9.14
C ASP A 305 -5.12 -4.39 -8.33
N SER A 306 -5.72 -3.21 -8.21
CA SER A 306 -7.06 -3.03 -7.61
C SER A 306 -8.16 -3.74 -8.41
N LEU A 307 -8.09 -3.71 -9.74
CA LEU A 307 -9.05 -4.38 -10.61
C LEU A 307 -8.94 -5.89 -10.46
N LEU A 308 -7.72 -6.43 -10.50
CA LEU A 308 -7.46 -7.85 -10.30
C LEU A 308 -7.89 -8.33 -8.90
N THR A 309 -7.70 -7.49 -7.88
CA THR A 309 -8.18 -7.75 -6.51
C THR A 309 -9.70 -7.90 -6.46
N GLY A 310 -10.43 -6.99 -7.13
CA GLY A 310 -11.89 -7.09 -7.25
C GLY A 310 -12.34 -8.36 -7.96
N MET A 311 -11.70 -8.70 -9.09
CA MET A 311 -11.97 -9.92 -9.84
C MET A 311 -11.72 -11.18 -8.99
N ALA A 312 -10.61 -11.23 -8.27
CA ALA A 312 -10.25 -12.34 -7.38
C ALA A 312 -11.28 -12.53 -6.27
N PHE A 313 -11.70 -11.45 -5.61
CA PHE A 313 -12.72 -11.52 -4.57
C PHE A 313 -14.03 -12.12 -5.09
N PHE A 314 -14.59 -11.59 -6.18
CA PHE A 314 -15.87 -12.08 -6.70
C PHE A 314 -15.76 -13.50 -7.24
N LYS A 315 -14.62 -13.87 -7.84
CA LYS A 315 -14.39 -15.24 -8.28
C LYS A 315 -14.35 -16.22 -7.11
N MET A 316 -13.67 -15.84 -6.02
CA MET A 316 -13.66 -16.64 -4.78
C MET A 316 -15.04 -16.73 -4.13
N LYS A 317 -15.78 -15.62 -4.11
CA LYS A 317 -17.15 -15.54 -3.58
C LYS A 317 -18.08 -16.52 -4.31
N GLU A 318 -18.01 -16.55 -5.64
CA GLU A 318 -18.75 -17.51 -6.48
C GLU A 318 -18.36 -18.96 -6.17
N MET A 319 -17.05 -19.25 -6.14
CA MET A 319 -16.55 -20.63 -6.07
C MET A 319 -16.69 -21.28 -4.68
N PHE A 320 -16.53 -20.51 -3.61
CA PHE A 320 -16.36 -21.06 -2.25
C PHE A 320 -17.41 -20.63 -1.24
N PHE A 321 -18.22 -19.61 -1.55
CA PHE A 321 -19.12 -18.99 -0.58
C PHE A 321 -20.59 -19.00 -1.00
N GLU A 322 -20.96 -19.67 -2.10
CA GLU A 322 -22.36 -19.68 -2.61
C GLU A 322 -22.93 -18.25 -2.67
N ASP A 323 -22.13 -17.30 -3.15
CA ASP A 323 -22.43 -15.86 -3.23
C ASP A 323 -22.72 -15.14 -1.89
N THR A 324 -22.40 -15.76 -0.75
CA THR A 324 -22.66 -15.19 0.58
C THR A 324 -21.44 -15.25 1.49
N ILE A 325 -20.86 -14.10 1.82
CA ILE A 325 -19.74 -14.01 2.77
C ILE A 325 -20.24 -13.68 4.19
N ASP A 326 -19.70 -14.37 5.20
CA ASP A 326 -20.05 -14.16 6.60
C ASP A 326 -19.25 -12.99 7.20
N ASP A 327 -19.87 -11.83 7.31
CA ASP A 327 -19.26 -10.61 7.84
C ASP A 327 -18.67 -10.81 9.23
N SER A 328 -19.28 -11.66 10.07
CA SER A 328 -18.80 -11.90 11.44
C SER A 328 -17.45 -12.61 11.50
N LYS A 329 -17.05 -13.29 10.41
CA LYS A 329 -15.81 -14.05 10.31
C LYS A 329 -14.73 -13.33 9.51
N PHE A 330 -15.12 -12.62 8.46
CA PHE A 330 -14.15 -12.12 7.46
C PHE A 330 -14.02 -10.60 7.46
N SER A 331 -15.03 -9.85 7.91
CA SER A 331 -14.99 -8.40 7.87
C SER A 331 -13.96 -7.83 8.86
N GLY A 332 -13.18 -6.84 8.43
CA GLY A 332 -12.28 -6.06 9.28
C GLY A 332 -10.97 -6.75 9.66
N HIS A 333 -10.70 -7.95 9.12
CA HIS A 333 -9.45 -8.67 9.36
C HIS A 333 -8.44 -8.38 8.25
N LEU A 334 -7.29 -7.84 8.62
CA LEU A 334 -6.18 -7.58 7.70
C LEU A 334 -5.15 -8.71 7.80
N TYR A 335 -4.63 -9.20 6.67
CA TYR A 335 -3.63 -10.26 6.70
C TYR A 335 -2.35 -9.79 7.41
N GLY A 336 -1.88 -10.54 8.41
CA GLY A 336 -0.64 -10.26 9.14
C GLY A 336 -0.75 -9.27 10.30
N LEU A 337 -1.95 -8.74 10.58
CA LEU A 337 -2.22 -7.83 11.71
C LEU A 337 -3.37 -8.33 12.59
N GLY A 338 -3.42 -7.87 13.84
CA GLY A 338 -4.48 -8.17 14.79
C GLY A 338 -4.32 -9.50 15.56
N THR A 339 -5.00 -9.57 16.71
CA THR A 339 -4.89 -10.66 17.70
C THR A 339 -5.44 -12.02 17.23
N SER A 340 -6.25 -12.04 16.17
CA SER A 340 -6.77 -13.29 15.58
C SER A 340 -5.75 -14.05 14.72
N PHE A 341 -4.58 -13.46 14.42
CA PHE A 341 -3.45 -14.15 13.82
C PHE A 341 -2.65 -14.94 14.86
N VAL A 342 -3.32 -15.88 15.56
CA VAL A 342 -2.60 -16.91 16.31
C VAL A 342 -2.18 -17.99 15.32
N VAL A 343 -1.02 -17.80 14.70
CA VAL A 343 -0.27 -18.90 14.07
C VAL A 343 0.21 -19.80 15.21
N ASN A 344 -0.63 -20.75 15.62
CA ASN A 344 -0.20 -21.83 16.49
C ASN A 344 0.74 -22.76 15.70
N GLY A 345 2.04 -22.53 15.88
CA GLY A 345 3.07 -23.57 15.77
C GLY A 345 3.51 -23.96 14.36
N ASN A 346 4.36 -23.14 13.74
CA ASN A 346 5.64 -23.62 13.22
C ASN A 346 6.54 -22.42 12.92
N SER A 347 7.61 -22.30 13.70
CA SER A 347 8.68 -21.34 13.50
C SER A 347 9.19 -21.43 12.05
N TYR A 348 9.18 -20.32 11.33
CA TYR A 348 10.17 -20.10 10.28
C TYR A 348 11.51 -19.89 11.00
N GLY A 349 12.26 -20.97 11.17
CA GLY A 349 13.66 -20.90 11.52
C GLY A 349 14.41 -20.26 10.36
N ASN A 350 15.05 -19.12 10.63
CA ASN A 350 16.20 -18.69 9.86
C ASN A 350 17.30 -19.73 10.11
N ASP A 351 17.47 -20.66 9.19
CA ASP A 351 18.60 -21.59 9.18
C ASP A 351 19.83 -20.84 8.65
N ASN A 352 20.51 -20.12 9.55
CA ASN A 352 21.87 -19.66 9.31
C ASN A 352 22.79 -20.86 9.51
N GLY A 353 23.09 -21.55 8.40
CA GLY A 353 24.14 -22.56 8.33
C GLY A 353 25.50 -21.93 8.58
N ASP A 354 25.93 -21.93 9.84
CA ASP A 354 27.28 -21.61 10.27
C ASP A 354 28.17 -22.81 9.94
N ASN A 355 28.88 -22.75 8.82
CA ASN A 355 29.84 -23.78 8.42
C ASN A 355 31.23 -23.42 8.98
N SER A 356 31.45 -23.79 10.23
CA SER A 356 32.79 -23.90 10.81
C SER A 356 33.14 -25.38 10.99
N ASN A 357 33.96 -25.90 10.06
CA ASN A 357 35.02 -26.88 10.34
C ASN A 357 35.99 -26.98 9.16
#